data_AF-A0A9P6ZYF6-F1
#
_entry.id   AF-A0A9P6ZYF6-F1
#
_cell.length_a   1.000
_cell.length_b   1.000
_cell.length_c   1.000
_cell.angle_alpha   90.00
_cell.angle_beta   90.00
_cell.angle_gamma   90.00
#
_symmetry.space_group_name_H-M   'P 1'
#
loop_
_entity.id
_entity.type
_entity.pdbx_description
1 polymer ?
#
loop_
_entity_poly.entity_id
_entity_poly.type
_entity_poly.pdbx_seq_one_letter_code
_entity_poly.pdbx_strand_id
1 'polypeptide(L)'
;MLTLTHSWRRGPEGQVILTRQCPGPRDKHHHEGFSHSAGSRGRSACAICLGCFIHDIHHCNSNNLWDRSSSHCCQAQDGHIVNPQGLPLCYKWQCTQSCAAPNHEAFHGCSGCGSKDHGAQKCSRGEKA
;
A
#
# COMPACT_ATOMS: atom_id res chain seq x y z
N MET A 1 26.55 -30.10 -13.86
CA MET A 1 26.52 -30.22 -12.39
C MET A 1 26.69 -28.82 -11.82
N LEU A 2 25.63 -28.17 -11.36
CA LEU A 2 25.67 -26.82 -10.81
C LEU A 2 25.31 -26.89 -9.32
N THR A 3 26.25 -26.53 -8.46
CA THR A 3 26.11 -26.55 -7.00
C THR A 3 25.27 -25.36 -6.54
N LEU A 4 24.09 -25.67 -6.02
CA LEU A 4 23.15 -24.72 -5.42
C LEU A 4 23.66 -24.37 -4.00
N THR A 5 24.25 -23.19 -3.81
CA THR A 5 24.67 -22.73 -2.49
C THR A 5 23.47 -22.19 -1.73
N HIS A 6 22.86 -23.03 -0.88
CA HIS A 6 21.86 -22.59 0.09
C HIS A 6 22.57 -22.06 1.35
N SER A 7 22.51 -20.74 1.56
CA SER A 7 22.94 -20.12 2.82
C SER A 7 21.81 -20.14 3.84
N TRP A 8 21.95 -20.99 4.86
CA TRP A 8 21.01 -21.08 5.98
C TRP A 8 21.49 -20.19 7.14
N ARG A 9 20.67 -19.22 7.56
CA ARG A 9 20.84 -18.54 8.85
C ARG A 9 19.71 -18.97 9.79
N ARG A 10 20.09 -19.54 10.94
CA ARG A 10 19.20 -20.00 12.01
C ARG A 10 18.91 -18.80 12.95
N GLY A 11 17.64 -18.40 13.10
CA GLY A 11 17.18 -17.47 14.14
C GLY A 11 16.63 -18.23 15.36
N PRO A 12 16.65 -17.66 16.57
CA PRO A 12 16.39 -18.38 17.83
C PRO A 12 14.94 -18.39 18.34
N GLU A 13 13.92 -18.13 17.53
CA GLU A 13 12.53 -18.12 18.03
C GLU A 13 11.55 -18.56 16.92
N GLY A 14 11.08 -19.81 17.03
CA GLY A 14 10.28 -20.54 16.03
C GLY A 14 8.86 -20.02 15.79
N GLN A 15 8.69 -18.74 15.46
CA GLN A 15 7.50 -18.24 14.78
C GLN A 15 7.81 -18.01 13.31
N VAL A 16 7.18 -18.83 12.45
CA VAL A 16 7.11 -18.59 11.01
C VAL A 16 6.11 -17.46 10.81
N ILE A 17 6.52 -16.21 11.06
CA ILE A 17 5.78 -15.08 10.54
C ILE A 17 6.08 -15.05 9.04
N LEU A 18 5.22 -15.70 8.27
CA LEU A 18 5.12 -15.47 6.84
C LEU A 18 4.61 -14.03 6.67
N THR A 19 5.49 -13.04 6.86
CA THR A 19 5.30 -11.75 6.20
C THR A 19 5.32 -12.10 4.73
N ARG A 20 4.15 -12.24 4.11
CA ARG A 20 4.03 -12.23 2.66
C ARG A 20 4.44 -10.82 2.26
N GLN A 21 5.75 -10.60 2.18
CA GLN A 21 6.33 -9.42 1.58
C GLN A 21 5.77 -9.40 0.16
N CYS A 22 5.12 -8.30 -0.22
CA CYS A 22 4.72 -8.08 -1.61
C CYS A 22 5.95 -8.39 -2.49
N PRO A 23 5.79 -9.15 -3.58
CA PRO A 23 6.91 -9.58 -4.41
C PRO A 23 7.76 -8.37 -4.81
N GLY A 24 9.07 -8.51 -4.62
CA GLY A 24 10.07 -7.48 -4.91
C GLY A 24 10.08 -7.02 -6.38
N PRO A 25 10.81 -5.94 -6.68
CA PRO A 25 10.62 -5.14 -7.88
C PRO A 25 10.85 -5.91 -9.19
N ARG A 26 10.01 -5.62 -10.21
CA ARG A 26 10.44 -5.66 -11.61
C ARG A 26 11.00 -4.28 -11.93
N ASP A 27 12.32 -4.22 -12.02
CA ASP A 27 13.11 -3.05 -12.39
C ASP A 27 12.54 -2.39 -13.66
N LYS A 28 12.03 -1.16 -13.54
CA LYS A 28 11.81 -0.26 -14.67
C LYS A 28 12.18 1.16 -14.26
N HIS A 29 13.38 1.53 -14.69
CA HIS A 29 13.98 2.85 -14.85
C HIS A 29 13.23 4.06 -14.28
N HIS A 30 13.92 4.67 -13.32
CA HIS A 30 13.78 6.05 -12.86
C HIS A 30 13.58 7.02 -14.04
N HIS A 31 12.43 7.70 -14.07
CA HIS A 31 12.31 8.97 -14.77
C HIS A 31 11.81 9.99 -13.75
N GLU A 32 12.77 10.69 -13.15
CA GLU A 32 12.51 11.80 -12.24
C GLU A 32 11.95 12.98 -13.04
N GLY A 33 10.64 13.14 -12.97
CA GLY A 33 9.92 14.31 -13.47
C GLY A 33 9.10 14.92 -12.35
N PHE A 34 9.76 15.51 -11.34
CA PHE A 34 9.08 16.32 -10.32
C PHE A 34 8.53 17.58 -10.96
N SER A 35 7.26 17.55 -11.38
CA SER A 35 6.52 18.75 -11.74
C SER A 35 5.97 19.39 -10.47
N HIS A 36 6.68 20.37 -9.93
CA HIS A 36 6.13 21.30 -8.94
C HIS A 36 4.95 22.04 -9.58
N SER A 37 3.73 21.76 -9.11
CA SER A 37 2.56 22.56 -9.47
C SER A 37 1.79 22.90 -8.19
N ALA A 38 1.97 24.18 -7.84
CA ALA A 38 1.24 24.91 -6.81
C ALA A 38 -0.27 24.80 -7.03
N GLY A 39 -0.99 24.44 -5.96
CA GLY A 39 -2.43 24.28 -5.97
C GLY A 39 -2.86 23.29 -4.89
N SER A 40 -2.84 23.73 -3.64
CA SER A 40 -3.48 23.10 -2.49
C SER A 40 -5.00 23.21 -2.62
N ARG A 41 -5.58 22.46 -3.55
CA ARG A 41 -6.99 22.05 -3.47
C ARG A 41 -6.97 20.63 -2.93
N GLY A 42 -7.54 20.41 -1.74
CA GLY A 42 -7.44 19.16 -0.97
C GLY A 42 -7.39 17.91 -1.86
N ARG A 43 -6.20 17.36 -2.03
CA ARG A 43 -5.96 16.19 -2.88
C ARG A 43 -6.26 14.96 -2.02
N SER A 44 -7.04 14.03 -2.56
CA SER A 44 -7.31 12.78 -1.86
C SER A 44 -6.02 11.97 -1.75
N ALA A 45 -5.76 11.41 -0.57
CA ALA A 45 -4.61 10.55 -0.34
C ALA A 45 -4.72 9.30 -1.23
N CYS A 46 -3.62 8.90 -1.86
CA CYS A 46 -3.55 7.63 -2.56
C CYS A 46 -3.71 6.47 -1.58
N ALA A 47 -4.50 5.47 -1.94
CA ALA A 47 -4.74 4.32 -1.09
C ALA A 47 -3.53 3.37 -0.96
N ILE A 48 -2.44 3.56 -1.72
CA ILE A 48 -1.23 2.72 -1.64
C ILE A 48 -0.08 3.46 -0.96
N CYS A 49 0.34 4.61 -1.51
CA CYS A 49 1.45 5.38 -0.95
C CYS A 49 1.03 6.42 0.11
N LEU A 50 -0.28 6.61 0.33
CA LEU A 50 -0.85 7.63 1.22
C LEU A 50 -0.41 9.07 0.92
N GLY A 51 0.21 9.30 -0.24
CA GLY A 51 0.59 10.62 -0.71
C GLY A 51 -0.59 11.36 -1.33
N CYS A 52 -0.58 12.68 -1.19
CA CYS A 52 -1.54 13.62 -1.74
C CYS A 52 -1.01 14.29 -3.02
N PHE A 53 0.08 13.79 -3.63
CA PHE A 53 0.63 14.30 -4.88
C PHE A 53 0.00 13.69 -6.13
N ILE A 54 0.12 14.37 -7.27
CA ILE A 54 -0.48 13.97 -8.55
C ILE A 54 0.21 12.72 -9.08
N HIS A 55 -0.54 11.61 -9.15
CA HIS A 55 -0.18 10.39 -9.86
C HIS A 55 -1.46 9.58 -10.14
N ASP A 56 -1.35 8.54 -10.97
CA ASP A 56 -2.45 7.61 -11.19
C ASP A 56 -2.63 6.68 -9.97
N ILE A 57 -3.63 6.99 -9.15
CA ILE A 57 -3.95 6.25 -7.92
C ILE A 57 -4.43 4.83 -8.25
N HIS A 58 -5.09 4.63 -9.39
CA HIS A 58 -5.59 3.32 -9.81
C HIS A 58 -4.50 2.38 -10.27
N HIS A 59 -3.33 2.90 -10.64
CA HIS A 59 -2.15 2.12 -11.04
C HIS A 59 -0.96 2.32 -10.09
N CYS A 60 -1.20 2.82 -8.89
CA CYS A 60 -0.14 3.04 -7.91
C CYS A 60 0.36 1.69 -7.38
N ASN A 61 1.59 1.34 -7.72
CA ASN A 61 2.27 0.15 -7.21
C ASN A 61 3.50 0.52 -6.35
N SER A 62 3.41 1.61 -5.59
CA SER A 62 4.49 2.03 -4.71
C SER A 62 4.66 1.05 -3.55
N ASN A 63 5.90 0.61 -3.31
CA ASN A 63 6.26 -0.16 -2.12
C ASN A 63 6.52 0.74 -0.90
N ASN A 64 6.53 2.06 -1.10
CA ASN A 64 6.82 3.04 -0.08
C ASN A 64 5.65 4.01 0.08
N LEU A 65 5.46 4.45 1.31
CA LEU A 65 4.63 5.61 1.61
C LEU A 65 5.35 6.90 1.18
N TRP A 66 4.61 8.01 1.16
CA TRP A 66 5.13 9.34 0.87
C TRP A 66 6.34 9.74 1.76
N ASP A 67 6.40 9.24 3.00
CA ASP A 67 7.49 9.49 3.95
C ASP A 67 8.72 8.55 3.77
N ARG A 68 8.71 7.70 2.74
CA ARG A 68 9.68 6.64 2.44
C ARG A 68 9.61 5.39 3.34
N SER A 69 8.77 5.36 4.38
CA SER A 69 8.50 4.11 5.09
C SER A 69 7.82 3.07 4.21
N SER A 70 7.92 1.79 4.57
CA SER A 70 7.31 0.70 3.81
C SER A 70 5.78 0.80 3.81
N SER A 71 5.18 0.61 2.64
CA SER A 71 3.73 0.51 2.51
C SER A 71 3.23 -0.73 3.27
N HIS A 72 2.10 -0.59 3.96
CA HIS A 72 1.46 -1.71 4.64
C HIS A 72 0.65 -2.56 3.65
N CYS A 73 0.10 -1.94 2.60
CA CYS A 73 -0.65 -2.61 1.56
C CYS A 73 0.02 -2.44 0.19
N CYS A 74 -0.36 -3.28 -0.75
CA CYS A 74 0.10 -3.21 -2.13
C CYS A 74 -1.05 -3.50 -3.10
N GLN A 75 -0.86 -3.16 -4.37
CA GLN A 75 -1.81 -3.49 -5.41
C GLN A 75 -1.55 -4.92 -5.93
N ALA A 76 -2.58 -5.74 -5.96
CA ALA A 76 -2.55 -7.06 -6.61
C ALA A 76 -2.60 -6.92 -8.14
N GLN A 77 -2.23 -7.98 -8.86
CA GLN A 77 -2.28 -8.00 -10.34
C GLN A 77 -3.67 -7.69 -10.92
N ASP A 78 -4.73 -8.00 -10.16
CA ASP A 78 -6.12 -7.74 -10.53
C ASP A 78 -6.54 -6.27 -10.30
N GLY A 79 -5.61 -5.41 -9.86
CA GLY A 79 -5.86 -3.99 -9.56
C GLY A 79 -6.43 -3.74 -8.15
N HIS A 80 -6.76 -4.79 -7.40
CA HIS A 80 -7.26 -4.69 -6.02
C HIS A 80 -6.17 -4.33 -5.01
N ILE A 81 -6.52 -3.54 -4.00
CA ILE A 81 -5.64 -3.27 -2.86
C ILE A 81 -5.67 -4.50 -1.95
N VAL A 82 -4.51 -5.04 -1.59
CA VAL A 82 -4.41 -6.18 -0.67
C VAL A 82 -3.56 -5.81 0.54
N ASN A 83 -3.91 -6.39 1.68
CA ASN A 83 -3.14 -6.27 2.91
C ASN A 83 -1.95 -7.26 2.95
N PRO A 84 -1.07 -7.22 3.98
CA PRO A 84 0.05 -8.16 4.10
C PRO A 84 -0.36 -9.63 4.16
N GLN A 85 -1.61 -9.93 4.51
CA GLN A 85 -2.15 -11.29 4.53
C GLN A 85 -2.68 -11.70 3.16
N GLY A 86 -2.66 -10.81 2.16
CA GLY A 86 -3.21 -11.00 0.82
C GLY A 86 -4.74 -10.91 0.76
N LEU A 87 -5.39 -10.35 1.79
CA LEU A 87 -6.84 -10.11 1.77
C LEU A 87 -7.13 -8.81 1.03
N PRO A 88 -8.14 -8.80 0.13
CA PRO A 88 -8.54 -7.58 -0.56
C PRO A 88 -9.12 -6.56 0.42
N LEU A 89 -8.89 -5.29 0.15
CA LEU A 89 -9.47 -4.17 0.88
C LEU A 89 -10.47 -3.45 -0.02
N CYS A 90 -11.53 -2.94 0.59
CA CYS A 90 -12.52 -2.15 -0.15
C CYS A 90 -11.91 -0.84 -0.63
N TYR A 91 -11.84 -0.64 -1.95
CA TYR A 91 -11.31 0.59 -2.54
C TYR A 91 -12.13 1.83 -2.13
N LYS A 92 -13.46 1.71 -2.14
CA LYS A 92 -14.36 2.79 -1.73
C LYS A 92 -14.12 3.21 -0.28
N TRP A 93 -13.83 2.26 0.61
CA TRP A 93 -13.43 2.55 1.99
C TRP A 93 -12.15 3.39 2.08
N GLN A 94 -11.20 3.25 1.15
CA GLN A 94 -9.97 4.06 1.11
C GLN A 94 -10.18 5.47 0.54
N CYS A 95 -11.28 5.71 -0.16
CA CYS A 95 -11.61 7.00 -0.75
C CYS A 95 -12.32 7.91 0.26
N THR A 96 -12.51 9.18 -0.11
CA THR A 96 -13.26 10.16 0.69
C THR A 96 -14.75 9.81 0.80
N GLN A 97 -15.24 8.98 -0.11
CA GLN A 97 -16.60 8.48 -0.09
C GLN A 97 -16.72 7.38 0.95
N SER A 98 -17.67 7.50 1.87
CA SER A 98 -18.06 6.40 2.73
C SER A 98 -18.51 5.20 1.89
N CYS A 99 -18.07 4.01 2.26
CA CYS A 99 -18.50 2.80 1.58
C CYS A 99 -19.89 2.39 2.08
N ALA A 100 -20.93 2.56 1.25
CA ALA A 100 -22.32 2.27 1.61
C ALA A 100 -22.80 0.85 1.24
N ALA A 101 -21.94 0.03 0.62
CA ALA A 101 -22.34 -1.32 0.23
C ALA A 101 -22.50 -2.23 1.46
N PRO A 102 -23.58 -3.01 1.57
CA PRO A 102 -23.78 -3.93 2.69
C PRO A 102 -22.83 -5.14 2.61
N ASN A 103 -22.74 -5.92 3.69
CA ASN A 103 -22.16 -7.27 3.75
C ASN A 103 -20.66 -7.42 3.40
N HIS A 104 -19.83 -6.37 3.54
CA HIS A 104 -18.42 -6.47 3.17
C HIS A 104 -17.50 -5.62 4.09
N GLU A 105 -17.98 -5.32 5.30
CA GLU A 105 -17.26 -4.60 6.36
C GLU A 105 -15.97 -5.31 6.79
N ALA A 106 -15.88 -6.63 6.56
CA ALA A 106 -14.66 -7.40 6.77
C ALA A 106 -13.47 -6.90 5.94
N PHE A 107 -13.72 -6.24 4.81
CA PHE A 107 -12.69 -5.64 3.93
C PHE A 107 -12.46 -4.15 4.20
N HIS A 108 -13.15 -3.57 5.19
CA HIS A 108 -12.91 -2.21 5.66
C HIS A 108 -11.70 -2.21 6.59
N GLY A 109 -10.52 -2.03 6.00
CA GLY A 109 -9.28 -1.83 6.74
C GLY A 109 -8.44 -0.77 6.06
N CYS A 110 -7.90 0.17 6.81
CA CYS A 110 -7.03 1.22 6.32
C CYS A 110 -5.79 0.61 5.66
N SER A 111 -5.49 1.02 4.43
CA SER A 111 -4.31 0.51 3.72
C SER A 111 -2.98 0.98 4.31
N GLY A 112 -2.99 2.05 5.10
CA GLY A 112 -1.80 2.61 5.73
C GLY A 112 -1.43 1.96 7.06
N CYS A 113 -2.42 1.72 7.93
CA CYS A 113 -2.20 1.24 9.30
C CYS A 113 -2.99 -0.02 9.67
N GLY A 114 -3.86 -0.53 8.77
CA GLY A 114 -4.70 -1.70 9.02
C GLY A 114 -5.93 -1.49 9.90
N SER A 115 -6.12 -0.29 10.48
CA SER A 115 -7.28 0.02 11.34
C SER A 115 -8.61 -0.09 10.59
N LYS A 116 -9.66 -0.54 11.27
CA LYS A 116 -11.03 -0.62 10.72
C LYS A 116 -11.86 0.64 10.93
N ASP A 117 -11.40 1.58 11.76
CA ASP A 117 -12.13 2.82 12.08
C ASP A 117 -12.13 3.84 10.94
N HIS A 118 -11.14 3.77 10.05
CA HIS A 118 -10.96 4.74 8.98
C HIS A 118 -10.37 4.12 7.72
N GLY A 119 -10.48 4.85 6.61
CA GLY A 119 -9.76 4.58 5.36
C GLY A 119 -8.53 5.47 5.19
N ALA A 120 -7.78 5.25 4.11
CA ALA A 120 -6.54 5.98 3.78
C ALA A 120 -6.64 7.51 3.93
N GLN A 121 -7.78 8.12 3.59
CA GLN A 121 -7.98 9.57 3.64
C GLN A 121 -7.84 10.20 5.03
N LYS A 122 -8.15 9.43 6.09
CA LYS A 122 -8.09 9.90 7.48
C LYS A 122 -6.96 9.23 8.25
N CYS A 123 -6.06 8.54 7.56
CA CYS A 123 -4.96 7.85 8.19
C CYS A 123 -3.92 8.86 8.69
N SER A 124 -3.48 8.71 9.94
CA SER A 124 -2.40 9.53 10.50
C SER A 124 -1.05 9.36 9.80
N ARG A 125 -0.86 8.24 9.09
CA ARG A 125 0.31 7.99 8.23
C ARG A 125 0.20 8.67 6.87
N GLY A 126 -0.95 9.24 6.52
CA GLY A 126 -1.13 9.94 5.26
C GLY A 126 -0.45 11.30 5.22
N GLU A 127 -0.12 11.73 4.01
CA GLU A 127 0.41 13.07 3.77
C GLU A 127 -0.66 14.09 4.17
N LYS A 128 -0.32 14.99 5.08
CA LYS A 128 -1.23 16.07 5.48
C LYS A 128 -1.22 17.14 4.39
N ALA A 129 -2.39 17.42 3.83
CA ALA A 129 -2.60 18.53 2.90
C ALA A 129 -2.66 19.89 3.63
#